data_AF-A0A7L2I2V1-F1
#
_entry.id   AF-A0A7L2I2V1-F1
#
_cell.length_a   1.000
_cell.length_b   1.000
_cell.length_c   1.000
_cell.angle_alpha   90.00
_cell.angle_beta   90.00
_cell.angle_gamma   90.00
#
_symmetry.space_group_name_H-M   'P 1'
#
loop_
_entity.id
_entity.type
_entity.pdbx_description
1 polymer ?
#
loop_
_entity_poly.entity_id
_entity_poly.type
_entity_poly.pdbx_seq_one_letter_code
_entity_poly.pdbx_strand_id
1 'polypeptide(L)' 'VPTKNIEGQMTPYYPVEMGNGTPCSLRQNLPRSSTVMYICHPEAKHEILSVAEVTTCEYEVVILTPLLCSHPKYR' A
#
# COMPACT_ATOMS: atom_id res chain seq x y z
N VAL A 1 -4.14 11.31 9.05
CA VAL A 1 -3.78 10.37 7.98
C VAL A 1 -3.53 9.03 8.64
N PRO A 2 -3.86 7.90 7.99
CA PRO A 2 -3.53 6.59 8.56
C PRO A 2 -2.02 6.40 8.63
N THR A 3 -1.58 5.52 9.53
CA THR A 3 -0.16 5.24 9.80
C THR A 3 0.10 3.75 9.78
N LYS A 4 1.25 3.32 9.26
CA LYS A 4 1.68 1.91 9.23
C LYS A 4 3.05 1.79 9.88
N ASN A 5 3.28 0.70 10.59
CA ASN A 5 4.60 0.36 11.10
C ASN A 5 5.47 -0.12 9.93
N ILE A 6 6.46 0.68 9.55
CA ILE A 6 7.50 0.34 8.57
C ILE A 6 8.82 0.28 9.34
N GLU A 7 9.43 -0.90 9.40
CA GLU A 7 10.74 -1.11 10.03
C GLU A 7 10.86 -0.60 11.49
N GLY A 8 9.76 -0.62 12.24
CA GLY A 8 9.71 -0.17 13.64
C GLY A 8 9.29 1.29 13.82
N GLN A 9 9.04 2.03 12.74
CA GLN A 9 8.56 3.41 12.78
C GLN A 9 7.12 3.51 12.26
N MET A 10 6.26 4.20 13.03
CA MET A 10 4.91 4.53 12.58
C MET A 10 4.96 5.65 11.54
N THR A 11 4.72 5.29 10.29
CA THR A 11 4.88 6.18 9.14
C THR A 11 3.51 6.52 8.52
N PRO A 12 3.19 7.81 8.29
CA PRO A 12 1.96 8.19 7.63
C PRO A 12 1.95 7.75 6.16
N TYR A 13 0.78 7.35 5.66
CA TYR A 13 0.63 6.92 4.26
C TYR A 13 -0.67 7.41 3.64
N TYR A 14 -0.69 7.48 2.31
CA TYR A 14 -1.89 7.72 1.52
C TYR A 14 -2.46 6.38 0.99
N PRO A 15 -3.66 5.97 1.43
CA PRO A 15 -4.29 4.73 0.96
C PRO A 15 -4.94 4.92 -0.41
N VAL A 16 -4.80 3.91 -1.27
CA VAL A 16 -5.57 3.74 -2.50
C VAL A 16 -6.12 2.32 -2.51
N GLU A 17 -7.44 2.21 -2.46
CA GLU A 17 -8.12 0.92 -2.59
C GLU A 17 -8.27 0.55 -4.07
N MET A 18 -7.76 -0.61 -4.44
CA MET A 18 -7.88 -1.19 -5.77
C MET A 18 -8.74 -2.45 -5.69
N GLY A 19 -10.02 -2.32 -6.03
CA GLY A 19 -10.98 -3.43 -6.07
C GLY A 19 -11.18 -4.01 -7.47
N ASN A 20 -12.15 -4.91 -7.59
CA ASN A 20 -12.59 -5.50 -8.86
C ASN A 20 -11.46 -6.18 -9.67
N GLY A 21 -10.49 -6.79 -8.98
CA GLY A 21 -9.46 -7.59 -9.60
C GLY A 21 -9.99 -8.91 -10.19
N THR A 22 -9.07 -9.74 -10.67
CA THR A 22 -9.42 -11.05 -11.23
C THR A 22 -10.14 -11.92 -10.18
N PRO A 23 -11.20 -12.67 -10.56
CA PRO A 23 -11.88 -13.58 -9.65
C PRO A 23 -10.92 -14.58 -8.97
N CYS A 24 -11.04 -14.71 -7.66
CA CYS A 24 -10.23 -15.62 -6.86
C CYS A 24 -10.93 -16.95 -6.63
N SER A 25 -10.46 -18.01 -7.29
CA SER A 25 -11.03 -19.36 -7.14
C SER A 25 -11.00 -19.89 -5.70
N LEU A 26 -10.00 -19.49 -4.92
CA LEU A 26 -9.85 -19.85 -3.51
C LEU A 26 -10.80 -19.11 -2.57
N ARG A 27 -11.49 -18.07 -3.07
CA ARG A 27 -12.38 -17.21 -2.27
C ARG A 27 -13.76 -17.09 -2.91
N GLN A 28 -14.36 -18.22 -3.29
CA GLN A 28 -15.70 -18.28 -3.89
C GLN A 28 -15.86 -17.36 -5.13
N ASN A 29 -14.79 -17.20 -5.90
CA ASN A 29 -14.70 -16.29 -7.05
C ASN A 29 -14.92 -14.81 -6.73
N LEU A 30 -14.82 -14.40 -5.46
CA LEU A 30 -14.75 -12.98 -5.12
C LEU A 30 -13.54 -12.34 -5.79
N PRO A 31 -13.65 -11.09 -6.28
CA PRO A 31 -12.54 -10.42 -6.95
C PRO A 31 -11.39 -10.18 -5.96
N ARG A 32 -10.15 -10.36 -6.45
CA ARG A 32 -8.96 -9.90 -5.72
C ARG A 32 -9.05 -8.40 -5.45
N SER A 33 -8.52 -7.97 -4.32
CA SER A 33 -8.44 -6.56 -3.93
C SER A 33 -7.09 -6.23 -3.33
N SER A 34 -6.65 -4.99 -3.49
CA SER A 34 -5.39 -4.52 -2.94
C SER A 34 -5.54 -3.14 -2.29
N THR A 35 -4.97 -2.97 -1.11
CA THR A 35 -4.77 -1.65 -0.49
C THR A 35 -3.34 -1.20 -0.77
N VAL A 36 -3.21 -0.17 -1.60
CA VAL A 36 -1.92 0.43 -1.96
C VAL A 36 -1.62 1.60 -1.05
N MET A 37 -0.45 1.57 -0.41
CA MET A 37 -0.04 2.50 0.62
C MET A 37 1.16 3.28 0.12
N TYR A 38 0.92 4.53 -0.27
CA TYR A 38 2.00 5.43 -0.69
C TYR A 38 2.62 6.10 0.53
N ILE A 39 3.93 6.00 0.64
CA ILE A 39 4.73 6.51 1.75
C ILE A 39 5.75 7.52 1.22
N CYS A 40 5.97 8.60 1.96
CA CYS A 40 7.04 9.54 1.66
C CYS A 40 8.41 8.86 1.83
N HIS A 41 9.22 8.90 0.77
CA HIS A 41 10.63 8.56 0.84
C HIS A 41 11.43 9.49 -0.08
N PRO A 42 12.22 10.44 0.46
CA PRO A 42 12.87 11.48 -0.33
C PRO A 42 13.82 10.96 -1.42
N GLU A 43 14.46 9.81 -1.18
CA GLU A 43 15.47 9.23 -2.08
C GLU A 43 14.89 8.18 -3.05
N ALA A 44 13.61 7.82 -2.90
CA ALA A 44 13.01 6.77 -3.73
C ALA A 44 12.70 7.26 -5.15
N LYS A 45 12.72 6.34 -6.12
CA LYS A 45 12.34 6.61 -7.52
C LYS A 45 11.01 5.99 -7.90
N HIS A 46 10.02 6.07 -7.00
CA HIS A 46 8.70 5.42 -7.16
C HIS A 46 8.81 3.91 -7.25
N GLU A 47 9.17 3.27 -6.15
CA GLU A 47 9.42 1.83 -6.10
C GLU A 47 8.49 1.11 -5.11
N ILE A 48 8.26 -0.17 -5.37
CA ILE A 48 7.49 -1.04 -4.51
C ILE A 48 8.42 -1.58 -3.43
N LEU A 49 8.17 -1.23 -2.18
CA LEU A 49 8.91 -1.78 -1.04
C LEU A 49 8.47 -3.21 -0.74
N SER A 50 7.16 -3.46 -0.75
CA SER A 50 6.63 -4.79 -0.42
C SER A 50 5.26 -5.03 -1.05
N VAL A 51 4.98 -6.31 -1.32
CA VAL A 51 3.65 -6.84 -1.64
C VAL A 51 3.40 -8.01 -0.70
N ALA A 52 2.34 -7.94 0.09
CA ALA A 52 1.97 -9.00 1.03
C ALA A 52 0.52 -9.42 0.80
N GLU A 53 0.28 -10.73 0.78
CA GLU A 53 -1.07 -11.27 0.86
C GLU A 53 -1.44 -11.40 2.34
N VAL A 54 -2.27 -10.48 2.84
CA VAL A 54 -2.64 -10.41 4.26
C VAL A 54 -3.78 -11.35 4.60
N THR A 55 -4.68 -11.55 3.64
CA THR A 55 -5.75 -12.54 3.64
C THR A 55 -5.75 -13.17 2.25
N THR A 56 -6.24 -14.40 2.09
CA THR A 56 -6.34 -15.03 0.76
C THR A 56 -7.00 -14.08 -0.25
N CYS A 57 -6.26 -13.73 -1.30
CA CYS A 57 -6.68 -12.82 -2.37
C CYS A 57 -6.94 -11.34 -1.96
N GLU A 58 -6.48 -10.93 -0.78
CA GLU A 58 -6.41 -9.53 -0.35
C GLU A 58 -4.94 -9.14 -0.15
N TYR A 59 -4.53 -8.07 -0.82
CA TYR A 59 -3.13 -7.67 -0.88
C TYR A 59 -2.91 -6.32 -0.22
N GLU A 60 -1.77 -6.18 0.42
CA GLU A 60 -1.22 -4.91 0.86
C GLU A 60 0.03 -4.60 0.05
N VAL A 61 0.08 -3.40 -0.54
CA VAL A 61 1.23 -2.96 -1.35
C VAL A 61 1.79 -1.69 -0.74
N VAL A 62 3.09 -1.67 -0.42
CA VAL A 62 3.76 -0.47 0.08
C VAL A 62 4.61 0.12 -1.04
N ILE A 63 4.37 1.40 -1.35
CA ILE A 63 5.08 2.15 -2.39
C ILE A 63 5.81 3.33 -1.76
N LEU A 64 7.09 3.46 -2.07
CA LEU A 64 7.91 4.60 -1.68
C LEU A 64 7.89 5.64 -2.78
N THR A 65 7.55 6.88 -2.45
CA THR A 65 7.52 7.98 -3.41
C THR A 65 7.97 9.31 -2.80
N PRO A 66 8.74 10.12 -3.54
CA PRO A 66 9.13 11.45 -3.08
C PRO A 66 7.97 12.47 -3.17
N LEU A 67 6.91 12.18 -3.95
CA LEU A 67 5.82 13.15 -4.18
C LEU A 67 5.07 13.51 -2.91
N LEU A 68 4.83 12.54 -2.03
CA LEU A 68 4.13 12.77 -0.77
C LEU A 68 4.95 13.61 0.22
N CYS A 69 6.28 13.64 0.08
CA CYS A 69 7.17 14.39 0.97
C CYS A 69 6.97 15.91 0.88
N SER A 70 6.38 16.40 -0.21
CA SER A 70 6.01 17.81 -0.38
C SER A 70 4.83 18.23 0.52
N HIS A 71 4.04 17.26 0.99
CA HIS A 71 2.81 17.52 1.72
C HIS A 71 3.01 17.30 3.23
N PRO A 72 2.73 18.29 4.09
CA PRO A 72 3.10 18.28 5.50
C PRO A 72 2.46 17.15 6.32
N LYS A 73 1.34 16.58 5.86
CA LYS A 73 0.68 15.46 6.54
C LYS A 73 1.35 14.09 6.33
N TYR A 74 2.23 13.94 5.35
CA TYR A 74 2.84 12.64 4.99
C TYR A 74 4.35 12.60 5.20
N ARG A 75 4.88 13.56 5.95
CA ARG A 75 6.30 13.65 6.29
C ARG A 75 6.62 12.91 7.57
#